data_AF-A0A368EYM2-F1
#
_entry.id   AF-A0A368EYM2-F1
#
_cell.length_a   1.000
_cell.length_b   1.000
_cell.length_c   1.000
_cell.angle_alpha   90.00
_cell.angle_beta   90.00
_cell.angle_gamma   90.00
#
_symmetry.space_group_name_H-M   'P 1'
#
loop_
_entity.id
_entity.type
_entity.pdbx_description
1 polymer ?
#
loop_
_entity_poly.entity_id
_entity_poly.type
_entity_poly.pdbx_seq_one_letter_code
_entity_poly.pdbx_strand_id
1 'polypeptide(L)'
;MASLAAHAIVGSGIADSKKLKLITLGQPRTGDKVFAKNHTATIDYSFRITHWRDVVPHIPSFDERPAGYYHHMTEVFYKKGMPPKDYI
;
A
#
# COMPACT_ATOMS: atom_id res chain seq x y z
N MET A 1 -5.10 -7.69 -2.54
CA MET A 1 -4.47 -8.73 -3.39
C MET A 1 -3.11 -8.30 -3.94
N ALA A 2 -2.97 -7.15 -4.60
CA ALA A 2 -1.71 -6.72 -5.21
C ALA A 2 -0.49 -6.72 -4.26
N SER A 3 -0.62 -6.18 -3.04
CA SER A 3 0.49 -6.18 -2.07
C SER A 3 0.90 -7.59 -1.62
N LEU A 4 -0.04 -8.52 -1.52
CA LEU A 4 0.28 -9.91 -1.19
C LEU A 4 0.99 -10.59 -2.35
N ALA A 5 0.50 -10.39 -3.57
CA ALA A 5 1.12 -10.93 -4.78
C ALA A 5 2.55 -10.40 -4.97
N ALA A 6 2.78 -9.10 -4.76
CA ALA A 6 4.11 -8.51 -4.82
C ALA A 6 5.06 -9.16 -3.81
N HIS A 7 4.57 -9.39 -2.58
CA HIS A 7 5.36 -10.07 -1.55
C HIS A 7 5.63 -11.54 -1.91
N ALA A 8 4.65 -12.25 -2.48
CA ALA A 8 4.80 -13.61 -2.95
C ALA A 8 5.80 -13.71 -4.12
N ILE A 9 5.79 -12.77 -5.06
CA ILE A 9 6.70 -12.72 -6.21
C ILE A 9 8.15 -12.54 -5.74
N VAL A 10 8.39 -11.62 -4.79
CA VAL A 10 9.73 -11.41 -4.24
C VAL A 10 10.15 -12.60 -3.35
N GLY A 11 9.24 -13.08 -2.49
CA GLY A 11 9.52 -14.20 -1.59
C GLY A 11 9.74 -15.55 -2.28
N SER A 12 9.14 -15.76 -3.45
CA SER A 12 9.37 -16.95 -4.29
C SER A 12 10.57 -16.81 -5.24
N GLY A 13 11.22 -15.64 -5.27
CA GLY A 13 12.37 -15.39 -6.16
C GLY A 13 12.02 -15.25 -7.63
N ILE A 14 10.74 -15.05 -7.98
CA ILE A 14 10.30 -14.87 -9.38
C ILE A 14 10.82 -13.55 -9.94
N ALA A 15 10.86 -12.49 -9.12
CA ALA A 15 11.44 -11.22 -9.51
C ALA A 15 12.21 -10.59 -8.33
N ASP A 16 13.29 -9.88 -8.66
CA ASP A 16 14.02 -9.06 -7.69
C ASP A 16 13.16 -7.84 -7.29
N SER A 17 13.23 -7.48 -6.01
CA SER A 17 12.60 -6.31 -5.41
C SER A 17 12.82 -5.04 -6.23
N LYS A 18 14.05 -4.83 -6.72
CA LYS A 18 14.44 -3.64 -7.49
C LYS A 18 13.77 -3.56 -8.87
N LYS A 19 13.28 -4.68 -9.40
CA LYS A 19 12.61 -4.76 -10.70
C LYS A 19 11.09 -4.74 -10.57
N LEU A 20 10.56 -4.76 -9.34
CA LEU A 20 9.13 -4.77 -9.08
C LEU A 20 8.63 -3.36 -8.75
N LYS A 21 7.54 -2.96 -9.39
CA LYS A 21 6.82 -1.72 -9.09
C LYS A 21 5.40 -2.08 -8.67
N LEU A 22 5.04 -1.72 -7.45
CA LEU A 22 3.71 -1.92 -6.91
C LEU A 22 2.96 -0.58 -6.90
N ILE A 23 1.82 -0.55 -7.58
CA ILE A 23 0.90 0.58 -7.58
C ILE A 23 -0.50 0.03 -7.31
N THR A 24 -1.20 0.62 -6.35
CA THR A 24 -2.58 0.25 -6.02
C THR A 24 -3.47 1.49 -6.03
N LEU A 25 -4.75 1.29 -6.36
CA LEU A 25 -5.79 2.33 -6.34
C LEU A 25 -6.82 1.95 -5.28
N GLY A 26 -7.14 2.86 -4.35
CA GLY A 26 -8.19 2.63 -3.35
C GLY A 26 -7.91 1.44 -2.43
N GLN A 27 -6.64 1.15 -2.13
CA GLN A 27 -6.28 -0.06 -1.40
C GLN A 27 -6.71 -0.04 0.07
N PRO A 28 -7.48 -1.04 0.55
CA PRO A 28 -7.82 -1.19 1.97
C PRO A 28 -6.59 -1.55 2.82
N ARG A 29 -6.70 -1.45 4.15
CA ARG A 29 -5.62 -1.91 5.04
C ARG A 29 -5.49 -3.43 4.96
N THR A 30 -4.28 -3.93 4.70
CA THR A 30 -4.07 -5.34 4.35
C THR A 30 -3.37 -6.17 5.41
N GLY A 31 -2.80 -5.57 6.45
CA GLY A 31 -2.04 -6.31 7.44
C GLY A 31 -1.73 -5.49 8.69
N ASP A 32 -1.06 -6.15 9.63
CA ASP A 32 -0.62 -5.56 10.88
C ASP A 32 0.64 -4.69 10.70
N LYS A 33 1.11 -4.13 11.82
CA LYS A 33 2.30 -3.28 11.85
C LYS A 33 3.57 -4.01 11.38
N VAL A 34 3.69 -5.31 11.65
CA VAL A 34 4.86 -6.12 11.28
C VAL A 34 4.88 -6.34 9.77
N PHE A 35 3.74 -6.72 9.20
CA PHE A 35 3.56 -6.85 7.77
C PHE A 35 3.82 -5.53 7.05
N ALA A 36 3.27 -4.41 7.55
CA ALA A 36 3.46 -3.11 6.93
C ALA A 36 4.94 -2.68 6.89
N LYS A 37 5.67 -2.94 7.98
CA LYS A 37 7.12 -2.68 8.06
C LYS A 37 7.91 -3.56 7.10
N ASN A 38 7.65 -4.86 7.09
CA ASN A 38 8.35 -5.81 6.20
C ASN A 38 8.06 -5.52 4.73
N HIS A 39 6.82 -5.20 4.40
CA HIS A 39 6.43 -4.87 3.03
C HIS A 39 7.18 -3.62 2.53
N THR A 40 7.26 -2.59 3.37
CA THR A 40 8.02 -1.36 3.08
C THR A 40 9.52 -1.61 2.92
N ALA A 41 10.09 -2.53 3.70
CA ALA A 41 11.51 -2.88 3.60
C ALA A 41 11.84 -3.79 2.40
N THR A 42 10.84 -4.52 1.88
CA THR A 42 11.04 -5.50 0.81
C THR A 42 10.87 -4.87 -0.57
N ILE A 43 9.93 -3.94 -0.74
CA ILE A 43 9.57 -3.37 -2.04
C ILE A 43 9.76 -1.85 -1.99
N ASP A 44 10.86 -1.38 -2.60
CA ASP A 44 11.23 0.04 -2.59
C ASP A 44 10.22 0.91 -3.36
N TYR A 45 9.66 0.39 -4.47
CA TYR A 45 8.72 1.10 -5.31
C TYR A 45 7.28 0.63 -5.04
N SER A 46 6.68 1.13 -3.96
CA SER A 46 5.30 0.84 -3.57
C SER A 46 4.51 2.11 -3.31
N PHE A 47 3.49 2.39 -4.13
CA PHE A 47 2.61 3.55 -3.99
C PHE A 47 1.14 3.14 -3.89
N ARG A 48 0.45 3.72 -2.92
CA ARG A 48 -1.00 3.60 -2.76
C ARG A 48 -1.65 4.90 -3.18
N ILE A 49 -2.41 4.87 -4.25
CA ILE A 49 -3.14 6.03 -4.75
C ILE A 49 -4.54 6.02 -4.14
N THR A 50 -4.90 7.11 -3.48
CA THR A 50 -6.19 7.28 -2.82
C THR A 50 -6.86 8.56 -3.31
N HIS A 51 -8.19 8.59 -3.20
CA HIS A 51 -8.99 9.73 -3.61
C HIS A 51 -9.84 10.21 -2.44
N TRP A 52 -9.88 11.53 -2.27
CA TRP A 52 -10.60 12.30 -1.25
C TRP A 52 -11.58 11.56 -0.35
N ARG A 53 -12.70 11.08 -0.90
CA ARG A 53 -13.81 10.46 -0.16
C ARG A 53 -13.95 8.97 -0.41
N ASP A 54 -12.88 8.33 -0.88
CA ASP A 54 -12.84 6.88 -0.98
C ASP A 54 -12.79 6.26 0.42
N VAL A 55 -13.81 5.47 0.72
CA VAL A 55 -13.95 4.80 2.02
C VAL A 55 -13.08 3.55 2.10
N VAL A 56 -12.71 2.96 0.95
CA VAL A 56 -12.03 1.65 0.91
C VAL A 56 -10.65 1.70 1.57
N PRO A 57 -9.80 2.72 1.34
CA PRO A 57 -8.53 2.86 2.07
C PRO A 57 -8.70 2.92 3.59
N HIS A 58 -9.84 3.41 4.06
CA HIS A 58 -10.09 3.59 5.48
C HIS A 58 -10.59 2.33 6.19
N ILE A 59 -10.70 1.20 5.49
CA ILE A 59 -11.22 -0.08 6.02
C ILE A 59 -10.13 -1.17 5.90
N PRO A 60 -9.98 -2.07 6.89
CA PRO A 60 -10.48 -1.99 8.26
C PRO A 60 -9.94 -0.77 8.99
N SER A 61 -10.69 -0.20 9.93
CA SER A 61 -10.31 0.98 10.71
C SER A 61 -8.90 0.85 11.30
N PHE A 62 -8.20 1.98 11.40
CA PHE A 62 -6.92 2.02 12.10
C PHE A 62 -7.16 1.67 13.57
N ASP A 63 -6.33 0.76 14.09
CA ASP A 63 -6.36 0.34 15.48
C ASP A 63 -4.91 0.30 15.96
N GLU A 64 -4.62 0.95 17.09
CA GLU A 64 -3.27 1.03 17.67
C GLU A 64 -2.87 -0.26 18.41
N ARG A 65 -3.81 -1.19 18.57
CA ARG A 65 -3.54 -2.49 19.18
C ARG A 65 -2.54 -3.30 18.33
N PRO A 66 -1.82 -4.26 18.93
CA PRO A 66 -0.89 -5.13 18.20
C PRO A 66 -1.52 -5.88 17.01
N ALA A 67 -2.84 -6.15 17.08
CA ALA A 67 -3.62 -6.80 16.02
C ALA A 67 -4.31 -5.80 15.07
N GLY A 68 -4.00 -4.51 15.19
CA GLY A 68 -4.60 -3.45 14.41
C GLY A 68 -4.05 -3.37 12.99
N TYR A 69 -4.83 -2.76 12.10
CA TYR A 69 -4.50 -2.71 10.69
C TYR A 69 -3.70 -1.45 10.34
N TYR A 70 -2.58 -1.65 9.68
CA TYR A 70 -1.67 -0.59 9.27
C TYR A 70 -1.57 -0.51 7.75
N HIS A 71 -1.42 0.72 7.27
CA HIS A 71 -0.99 0.94 5.90
C HIS A 71 0.54 0.79 5.78
N HIS A 72 0.97 0.20 4.68
CA HIS A 72 2.37 0.20 4.25
C HIS A 72 2.61 1.39 3.32
N MET A 73 3.83 1.93 3.40
CA MET A 73 4.45 3.03 2.65
C MET A 73 3.54 4.03 1.88
N THR A 74 4.11 4.66 0.87
CA THR A 74 3.77 6.01 0.40
C THR A 74 2.35 6.09 -0.15
N GLU A 75 1.61 7.04 0.38
CA GLU A 75 0.29 7.41 -0.12
C GLU A 75 0.42 8.57 -1.10
N VAL A 76 -0.31 8.49 -2.21
CA VAL A 76 -0.49 9.57 -3.18
C VAL A 76 -1.96 9.94 -3.14
N PHE A 77 -2.27 11.07 -2.51
CA PHE A 77 -3.64 11.46 -2.20
C PHE A 77 -4.15 12.55 -3.15
N TYR A 78 -5.23 12.25 -3.86
CA TYR A 78 -5.90 13.19 -4.75
C TYR A 78 -7.11 13.85 -4.07
N LYS A 79 -7.07 15.18 -3.92
CA LYS A 79 -8.16 15.95 -3.28
C LYS A 79 -9.38 16.16 -4.18
N LYS A 80 -9.17 16.36 -5.48
CA LYS A 80 -10.24 16.62 -6.45
C LYS A 80 -9.81 16.13 -7.83
N GLY A 81 -10.66 15.36 -8.49
CA GLY A 81 -10.28 14.69 -9.75
C GLY A 81 -9.02 13.83 -9.56
N MET A 82 -8.26 13.62 -10.63
CA MET A 82 -6.93 13.00 -10.59
C MET A 82 -5.97 13.64 -11.61
N PRO A 83 -5.78 14.97 -11.60
CA PRO A 83 -4.91 15.59 -12.58
C PRO A 83 -3.44 15.33 -12.24
N PRO A 84 -2.52 15.23 -13.22
CA PRO A 84 -1.17 14.68 -13.02
C PRO A 84 -0.23 15.43 -12.05
N LYS A 85 -0.64 16.59 -11.53
CA LYS A 85 0.18 17.47 -10.67
C LYS A 85 -0.56 18.02 -9.46
N ASP A 86 -1.74 17.48 -9.12
CA ASP A 86 -2.54 17.90 -7.97
C ASP A 86 -2.78 16.71 -7.02
N TYR A 87 -1.71 16.25 -6.41
CA TYR A 87 -1.70 15.20 -5.39
C TYR A 87 -0.79 15.62 -4.23
N ILE A 88 -1.04 15.03 -3.06
CA ILE A 88 -0.28 15.22 -1.82
C ILE A 88 0.42 13.93 -1.45
#